data_AF-A0A838EJK9-F1
#
_entry.id   AF-A0A838EJK9-F1
#
_cell.length_a   1.000
_cell.length_b   1.000
_cell.length_c   1.000
_cell.angle_alpha   90.00
_cell.angle_beta   90.00
_cell.angle_gamma   90.00
#
_symmetry.space_group_name_H-M   'P 1'
#
loop_
_entity.id
_entity.type
_entity.pdbx_description
1 polymer ?
#
loop_
_entity_poly.entity_id
_entity_poly.type
_entity_poly.pdbx_seq_one_letter_code
_entity_poly.pdbx_strand_id
1 'polypeptide(L)'
;MLTKPRSAPRASNTSMYAPNKRRRLSPLMIIGISVPLLLAMIGVGVVVVLPYINSHAAAAVPNPNCTLIVPANALSAQGLATPYQLVAPDAAANGPCNEANPNQGAFVQGTIFDPATNTFSIYSPLVIDKGTQPAVVPTAPKLPANAVVGLWFGFNGTNLTLQGAQGNTLRNARCVNGLNQSVFGQFAYCAAGRFFQVVNQAIAAGKVTIPALGMAKDGMPCMTSRDFGLVDMDQSDNVQTQYLANANGQTAQVTTANQAQLANAITLGNPSDNALLTKFVDPALGCTPWMAPDLANPGSMALSMALDEIQANALQGAPMALVPLGDPMTLNNANPSMQKTTMYRRGVDQTPATAANASTKTYCMNLLNIGAPRIQKDMTMTINATSPAPAVANSLFTFLVSRFNMAFGNGGLNCTGLLNVANPAAVTLDGNGVAITGTITLAGATTGTGTGTGTTTTQAATGSANITLDPNAGNAALSLKVSYPNHNNAPVVVSIVDSATAKTLFSQQINTDNNGQAALDSAINGLQGLTAIPNTWVYNVADPNMNNTVVGTGNVVSNGTTGAATLAAAPAAPAAGTTPVAGTTPAAGTTPVAGTTPVAAPTTVTSPAPPASAGQVTPANAPYNKVSKKKHHMW
;
A
#
# COMPACT_ATOMS: atom_id res chain seq x y z
N MET A 1 -61.55 -3.49 69.29
CA MET A 1 -60.62 -2.65 70.06
C MET A 1 -60.26 -1.47 69.15
N LEU A 2 -60.94 -0.32 69.26
CA LEU A 2 -60.56 0.87 70.06
C LEU A 2 -59.17 1.38 69.63
N THR A 3 -58.94 2.55 69.02
CA THR A 3 -59.58 3.89 69.13
C THR A 3 -59.40 4.77 67.87
N LYS A 4 -60.33 5.72 67.74
CA LYS A 4 -60.60 6.81 66.76
C LYS A 4 -59.70 8.07 67.02
N PRO A 5 -59.90 9.30 66.45
CA PRO A 5 -60.56 9.79 65.21
C PRO A 5 -59.94 11.07 64.51
N ARG A 6 -60.55 11.52 63.38
CA ARG A 6 -60.93 12.93 62.97
C ARG A 6 -59.81 13.98 62.69
N SER A 7 -59.87 14.96 61.76
CA SER A 7 -60.95 15.68 61.04
C SER A 7 -60.42 16.43 59.78
N ALA A 8 -61.25 16.45 58.73
CA ALA A 8 -61.73 17.52 57.83
C ALA A 8 -60.94 18.84 57.47
N PRO A 9 -61.30 19.48 56.32
CA PRO A 9 -60.49 20.45 55.55
C PRO A 9 -61.00 21.92 55.61
N ARG A 10 -60.23 22.91 55.11
CA ARG A 10 -60.78 24.13 54.45
C ARG A 10 -59.74 25.11 53.85
N ALA A 11 -60.16 25.65 52.69
CA ALA A 11 -60.14 27.05 52.25
C ALA A 11 -58.82 27.73 51.82
N SER A 12 -58.69 27.83 50.49
CA SER A 12 -58.47 29.04 49.67
C SER A 12 -58.27 30.38 50.38
N ASN A 13 -57.33 31.19 49.87
CA ASN A 13 -57.66 32.50 49.28
C ASN A 13 -56.48 33.18 48.56
N THR A 14 -56.87 33.87 47.47
CA THR A 14 -56.27 35.09 46.87
C THR A 14 -54.85 35.02 46.31
N SER A 15 -54.67 34.99 44.98
CA SER A 15 -54.84 36.11 44.03
C SER A 15 -53.80 37.21 44.24
N MET A 16 -52.88 37.37 43.28
CA MET A 16 -52.60 38.67 42.67
C MET A 16 -51.98 38.51 41.27
N TYR A 17 -52.46 39.36 40.39
CA TYR A 17 -52.28 39.41 38.94
C TYR A 17 -50.96 40.08 38.53
N ALA A 18 -50.33 39.53 37.48
CA ALA A 18 -49.60 40.22 36.38
C ALA A 18 -48.28 41.00 36.69
N PRO A 19 -47.38 41.26 35.69
CA PRO A 19 -47.56 41.10 34.25
C PRO A 19 -46.44 40.37 33.46
N ASN A 20 -46.85 39.89 32.28
CA ASN A 20 -46.01 39.49 31.17
C ASN A 20 -45.04 40.62 30.73
N LYS A 21 -43.74 40.31 30.64
CA LYS A 21 -42.81 41.01 29.73
C LYS A 21 -42.07 40.01 28.86
N ARG A 22 -42.56 39.86 27.62
CA ARG A 22 -41.81 39.31 26.49
C ARG A 22 -40.55 40.15 26.31
N ARG A 23 -39.36 39.55 26.50
CA ARG A 23 -38.11 40.12 26.02
C ARG A 23 -37.67 39.37 24.76
N ARG A 24 -37.59 40.15 23.68
CA ARG A 24 -37.05 39.77 22.38
C ARG A 24 -35.55 39.49 22.56
N LEU A 25 -35.08 38.32 22.13
CA LEU A 25 -33.65 38.03 22.05
C LEU A 25 -33.10 38.63 20.75
N SER A 26 -32.03 39.41 20.89
CA SER A 26 -31.28 40.05 19.81
C SER A 26 -30.33 39.03 19.16
N PRO A 27 -30.14 39.01 17.82
CA PRO A 27 -29.33 38.00 17.14
C PRO A 27 -27.81 38.23 17.25
N LEU A 28 -27.36 39.26 17.95
CA LEU A 28 -25.94 39.68 17.99
C LEU A 28 -25.17 39.19 19.23
N MET A 29 -25.76 38.32 20.05
CA MET A 29 -25.12 37.74 21.25
C MET A 29 -24.71 36.26 21.05
N ILE A 30 -24.35 35.87 19.83
CA ILE A 30 -23.84 34.52 19.46
C ILE A 30 -22.41 34.57 18.90
N ILE A 31 -21.80 35.75 18.77
CA ILE A 31 -20.48 35.92 18.13
C ILE A 31 -19.32 36.07 19.16
N GLY A 32 -19.62 36.16 20.47
CA GLY A 32 -18.62 36.51 21.48
C GLY A 32 -18.01 35.37 22.32
N ILE A 33 -18.51 34.13 22.24
CA ILE A 33 -18.07 33.01 23.12
C ILE A 33 -17.66 31.75 22.33
N SER A 34 -17.88 31.73 21.02
CA SER A 34 -17.65 30.56 20.15
C SER A 34 -16.27 30.51 19.49
N VAL A 35 -15.38 31.49 19.73
CA VAL A 35 -14.07 31.58 19.06
C VAL A 35 -12.88 31.11 19.92
N PRO A 36 -12.84 31.23 21.26
CA PRO A 36 -11.67 30.74 22.02
C PRO A 36 -11.71 29.24 22.33
N LEU A 37 -12.89 28.62 22.43
CA LEU A 37 -13.03 27.18 22.68
C LEU A 37 -12.87 26.30 21.44
N LEU A 38 -12.89 26.92 20.25
CA LEU A 38 -12.63 26.25 18.97
C LEU A 38 -11.14 26.28 18.58
N LEU A 39 -10.30 27.03 19.32
CA LEU A 39 -8.86 27.17 19.06
C LEU A 39 -7.98 26.39 20.03
N ALA A 40 -8.54 25.80 21.09
CA ALA A 40 -7.80 24.99 22.08
C ALA A 40 -7.95 23.46 21.92
N MET A 41 -8.75 23.00 20.95
CA MET A 41 -8.97 21.56 20.64
C MET A 41 -8.33 21.13 19.30
N ILE A 42 -7.41 21.95 18.77
CA ILE A 42 -6.67 21.71 17.51
C ILE A 42 -5.19 21.33 17.78
N GLY A 43 -4.78 21.24 19.05
CA GLY A 43 -3.43 20.82 19.43
C GLY A 43 -3.31 19.30 19.63
N VAL A 44 -2.37 18.67 18.92
CA VAL A 44 -1.97 17.26 19.00
C VAL A 44 -2.86 16.27 18.22
N GLY A 45 -2.79 16.43 16.90
CA GLY A 45 -3.26 15.47 15.92
C GLY A 45 -2.94 16.03 14.56
N VAL A 46 -1.64 16.11 14.22
CA VAL A 46 -1.22 16.54 12.88
C VAL A 46 -1.69 15.48 11.89
N VAL A 47 -2.87 15.78 11.35
CA VAL A 47 -3.43 15.27 10.12
C VAL A 47 -2.43 15.62 9.01
N VAL A 48 -1.74 14.63 8.46
CA VAL A 48 -1.12 14.75 7.12
C VAL A 48 -2.27 14.65 6.11
N VAL A 49 -3.01 15.74 5.95
CA VAL A 49 -3.76 16.03 4.73
C VAL A 49 -2.85 16.93 3.92
N LEU A 50 -2.27 16.38 2.85
CA LEU A 50 -1.56 17.15 1.84
C LEU A 50 -2.50 18.25 1.30
N PRO A 51 -2.11 19.53 1.30
CA PRO A 51 -2.76 20.51 0.46
C PRO A 51 -2.19 20.37 -0.96
N TYR A 52 -2.88 19.63 -1.83
CA TYR A 52 -2.73 19.78 -3.27
C TYR A 52 -3.30 21.15 -3.66
N ILE A 53 -2.45 22.18 -3.68
CA ILE A 53 -2.82 23.48 -4.25
C ILE A 53 -2.26 23.54 -5.66
N ASN A 54 -3.04 23.07 -6.62
CA ASN A 54 -3.01 23.52 -8.00
C ASN A 54 -4.45 23.48 -8.53
N SER A 55 -5.02 24.67 -8.76
CA SER A 55 -6.26 24.97 -9.48
C SER A 55 -7.52 24.11 -9.19
N HIS A 56 -8.51 24.75 -8.55
CA HIS A 56 -9.78 24.18 -8.07
C HIS A 56 -10.56 23.31 -9.07
N ALA A 57 -10.27 22.02 -9.08
CA ALA A 57 -11.28 20.97 -8.92
C ALA A 57 -10.83 20.15 -7.70
N ALA A 58 -11.67 20.03 -6.67
CA ALA A 58 -11.36 19.14 -5.54
C ALA A 58 -11.18 17.72 -6.10
N ALA A 59 -9.98 17.15 -6.01
CA ALA A 59 -9.78 15.75 -6.32
C ALA A 59 -10.76 14.95 -5.46
N ALA A 60 -11.69 14.23 -6.10
CA ALA A 60 -12.67 13.45 -5.39
C ALA A 60 -11.95 12.42 -4.52
N VAL A 61 -12.29 12.36 -3.22
CA VAL A 61 -11.78 11.31 -2.33
C VAL A 61 -12.20 9.97 -2.94
N PRO A 62 -11.25 9.06 -3.24
CA PRO A 62 -11.58 7.77 -3.82
C PRO A 62 -12.58 7.01 -2.93
N ASN A 63 -13.57 6.36 -3.55
CA ASN A 63 -14.51 5.51 -2.83
C ASN A 63 -13.75 4.37 -2.13
N PRO A 64 -13.77 4.29 -0.79
CA PRO A 64 -13.03 3.27 -0.04
C PRO A 64 -13.78 1.94 0.05
N ASN A 65 -15.01 1.85 -0.44
CA ASN A 65 -15.84 0.64 -0.31
C ASN A 65 -16.33 0.20 -1.70
N CYS A 66 -15.78 -0.91 -2.19
CA CYS A 66 -16.10 -1.45 -3.50
C CYS A 66 -16.64 -2.88 -3.41
N THR A 67 -17.35 -3.28 -4.45
CA THR A 67 -17.83 -4.64 -4.63
C THR A 67 -17.11 -5.26 -5.81
N LEU A 68 -16.60 -6.48 -5.65
CA LEU A 68 -16.03 -7.28 -6.73
C LEU A 68 -17.01 -8.36 -7.17
N ILE A 69 -17.41 -8.31 -8.44
CA ILE A 69 -18.25 -9.33 -9.04
C ILE A 69 -17.38 -10.51 -9.47
N VAL A 70 -17.57 -11.63 -8.77
CA VAL A 70 -16.94 -12.93 -9.04
C VAL A 70 -17.67 -13.61 -10.21
N PRO A 71 -16.97 -14.03 -11.28
CA PRO A 71 -17.57 -14.68 -12.43
C PRO A 71 -18.11 -16.07 -12.09
N ALA A 72 -19.06 -16.54 -12.89
CA ALA A 72 -19.53 -17.92 -12.81
C ALA A 72 -18.35 -18.89 -13.03
N ASN A 73 -18.41 -20.06 -12.37
CA ASN A 73 -17.36 -21.08 -12.47
C ASN A 73 -15.94 -20.57 -12.15
N ALA A 74 -15.80 -19.66 -11.18
CA ALA A 74 -14.54 -18.98 -10.80
C ALA A 74 -13.31 -19.89 -10.62
N LEU A 75 -13.50 -21.16 -10.26
CA LEU A 75 -12.42 -22.14 -10.05
C LEU A 75 -12.04 -22.94 -11.32
N SER A 76 -12.66 -22.64 -12.47
CA SER A 76 -12.37 -23.28 -13.76
C SER A 76 -11.46 -22.41 -14.63
N ALA A 77 -10.84 -22.99 -15.66
CA ALA A 77 -10.04 -22.23 -16.63
C ALA A 77 -10.80 -21.04 -17.23
N GLN A 78 -12.07 -21.24 -17.58
CA GLN A 78 -12.93 -20.18 -18.10
C GLN A 78 -13.18 -19.09 -17.04
N GLY A 79 -13.49 -19.48 -15.80
CA GLY A 79 -13.74 -18.53 -14.72
C GLY A 79 -12.50 -17.74 -14.31
N LEU A 80 -11.31 -18.35 -14.37
CA LEU A 80 -10.04 -17.67 -14.14
C LEU A 80 -9.75 -16.62 -15.22
N ALA A 81 -10.00 -16.91 -16.50
CA ALA A 81 -9.81 -15.94 -17.57
C ALA A 81 -10.95 -14.94 -17.76
N THR A 82 -12.11 -15.16 -17.14
CA THR A 82 -13.19 -14.18 -17.17
C THR A 82 -12.84 -13.01 -16.25
N PRO A 83 -12.80 -11.76 -16.76
CA PRO A 83 -12.50 -10.62 -15.90
C PRO A 83 -13.51 -10.47 -14.77
N TYR A 84 -12.99 -10.28 -13.56
CA TYR A 84 -13.76 -9.91 -12.38
C TYR A 84 -14.08 -8.42 -12.50
N GLN A 85 -15.25 -8.00 -12.03
CA GLN A 85 -15.71 -6.63 -12.27
C GLN A 85 -15.81 -5.84 -10.97
N LEU A 86 -15.03 -4.77 -10.86
CA LEU A 86 -15.08 -3.83 -9.76
C LEU A 86 -16.24 -2.85 -9.97
N VAL A 87 -17.02 -2.61 -8.92
CA VAL A 87 -18.16 -1.69 -8.96
C VAL A 87 -18.36 -1.01 -7.61
N ALA A 88 -18.77 0.25 -7.64
CA ALA A 88 -19.24 0.94 -6.44
C ALA A 88 -20.68 0.49 -6.10
N PRO A 89 -20.95 -0.03 -4.89
CA PRO A 89 -22.32 -0.40 -4.48
C PRO A 89 -23.25 0.81 -4.39
N ASP A 90 -22.73 1.99 -4.07
CA ASP A 90 -23.45 3.27 -4.09
C ASP A 90 -22.56 4.38 -4.68
N ALA A 91 -22.45 4.38 -6.01
CA ALA A 91 -21.65 5.37 -6.74
C ALA A 91 -22.16 6.80 -6.57
N ALA A 92 -23.47 6.99 -6.34
CA ALA A 92 -24.07 8.29 -6.19
C ALA A 92 -23.70 8.96 -4.86
N ALA A 93 -23.59 8.17 -3.79
CA ALA A 93 -23.19 8.69 -2.48
C ALA A 93 -21.68 8.81 -2.30
N ASN A 94 -20.90 7.85 -2.81
CA ASN A 94 -19.48 7.69 -2.45
C ASN A 94 -18.51 7.81 -3.63
N GLY A 95 -19.01 8.05 -4.84
CA GLY A 95 -18.20 8.08 -6.06
C GLY A 95 -17.93 6.68 -6.65
N PRO A 96 -17.37 6.62 -7.88
CA PRO A 96 -17.08 5.37 -8.55
C PRO A 96 -15.92 4.60 -7.91
N CYS A 97 -15.87 3.31 -8.20
CA CYS A 97 -14.67 2.48 -8.02
C CYS A 97 -13.99 2.37 -9.37
N ASN A 98 -12.69 2.64 -9.43
CA ASN A 98 -11.91 2.57 -10.66
C ASN A 98 -10.69 1.69 -10.41
N GLU A 99 -10.60 0.57 -11.13
CA GLU A 99 -9.57 -0.43 -10.97
C GLU A 99 -8.18 0.13 -11.32
N ALA A 100 -8.11 1.05 -12.27
CA ALA A 100 -6.87 1.73 -12.63
C ALA A 100 -6.37 2.74 -11.57
N ASN A 101 -7.16 3.02 -10.52
CA ASN A 101 -6.76 3.91 -9.43
C ASN A 101 -5.95 3.11 -8.38
N PRO A 102 -4.68 3.47 -8.11
CA PRO A 102 -3.85 2.78 -7.13
C PRO A 102 -4.46 2.68 -5.73
N ASN A 103 -5.37 3.58 -5.35
CA ASN A 103 -6.05 3.59 -4.05
C ASN A 103 -7.40 2.84 -4.04
N GLN A 104 -7.80 2.23 -5.17
CA GLN A 104 -9.07 1.50 -5.31
C GLN A 104 -8.94 0.18 -6.08
N GLY A 105 -7.74 -0.21 -6.51
CA GLY A 105 -7.54 -1.48 -7.23
C GLY A 105 -7.90 -2.68 -6.36
N ALA A 106 -8.64 -3.63 -6.94
CA ALA A 106 -8.88 -4.94 -6.36
C ALA A 106 -8.08 -5.99 -7.12
N PHE A 107 -7.54 -6.99 -6.42
CA PHE A 107 -6.59 -7.93 -6.99
C PHE A 107 -7.03 -9.35 -6.69
N VAL A 108 -6.81 -10.25 -7.65
CA VAL A 108 -7.10 -11.68 -7.50
C VAL A 108 -5.83 -12.49 -7.73
N GLN A 109 -5.55 -13.43 -6.84
CA GLN A 109 -4.46 -14.39 -7.00
C GLN A 109 -5.00 -15.81 -6.96
N GLY A 110 -4.68 -16.58 -8.00
CA GLY A 110 -5.00 -18.00 -8.08
C GLY A 110 -3.76 -18.85 -7.86
N THR A 111 -3.84 -19.79 -6.91
CA THR A 111 -2.84 -20.85 -6.75
C THR A 111 -3.48 -22.18 -7.08
N ILE A 112 -2.84 -22.91 -7.98
CA ILE A 112 -3.33 -24.17 -8.52
C ILE A 112 -2.37 -25.28 -8.08
N PHE A 113 -2.92 -26.31 -7.44
CA PHE A 113 -2.19 -27.52 -7.06
C PHE A 113 -2.61 -28.67 -7.97
N ASP A 114 -1.63 -29.33 -8.58
CA ASP A 114 -1.81 -30.55 -9.36
C ASP A 114 -1.59 -31.78 -8.47
N PRO A 115 -2.65 -32.53 -8.11
CA PRO A 115 -2.49 -33.72 -7.27
C PRO A 115 -1.82 -34.90 -7.97
N ALA A 116 -1.71 -34.91 -9.31
CA ALA A 116 -1.07 -35.98 -10.05
C ALA A 116 0.46 -35.87 -9.99
N THR A 117 0.99 -34.65 -10.08
CA THR A 117 2.43 -34.36 -10.07
C THR A 117 2.92 -33.79 -8.73
N ASN A 118 2.02 -33.37 -7.85
CA ASN A 118 2.29 -32.66 -6.61
C ASN A 118 3.03 -31.32 -6.82
N THR A 119 2.76 -30.64 -7.94
CA THR A 119 3.35 -29.35 -8.29
C THR A 119 2.34 -28.21 -8.18
N PHE A 120 2.86 -26.99 -8.04
CA PHE A 120 2.06 -25.77 -8.03
C PHE A 120 2.20 -25.00 -9.34
N SER A 121 1.21 -24.18 -9.65
CA SER A 121 1.25 -23.15 -10.68
C SER A 121 0.38 -21.97 -10.27
N ILE A 122 0.71 -20.77 -10.74
CA ILE A 122 0.02 -19.52 -10.37
C ILE A 122 -0.72 -18.99 -11.58
N TYR A 123 -1.84 -18.33 -11.34
CA TYR A 123 -2.53 -17.53 -12.35
C TYR A 123 -3.11 -16.30 -11.65
N SER A 124 -3.07 -15.14 -12.31
CA SER A 124 -3.57 -13.87 -11.75
C SER A 124 -4.84 -13.45 -12.49
N PRO A 125 -6.06 -13.88 -12.08
CA PRO A 125 -7.30 -13.44 -12.73
C PRO A 125 -7.36 -11.92 -12.81
N LEU A 126 -7.80 -11.37 -13.94
CA LEU A 126 -7.82 -9.93 -14.16
C LEU A 126 -9.06 -9.30 -13.51
N VAL A 127 -8.89 -8.14 -12.89
CA VAL A 127 -9.98 -7.25 -12.49
C VAL A 127 -10.08 -6.09 -13.48
N ILE A 128 -11.31 -5.69 -13.82
CA ILE A 128 -11.64 -4.52 -14.63
C ILE A 128 -12.78 -3.74 -13.99
N ASP A 129 -13.01 -2.51 -14.43
CA ASP A 129 -14.23 -1.77 -14.06
C ASP A 129 -15.47 -2.38 -14.72
N LYS A 130 -16.57 -2.44 -13.95
CA LYS A 130 -17.84 -2.97 -14.45
C LYS A 130 -18.31 -2.26 -15.72
N GLY A 131 -18.52 -3.03 -16.78
CA GLY A 131 -18.99 -2.53 -18.08
C GLY A 131 -17.88 -2.08 -19.02
N THR A 132 -16.61 -2.18 -18.62
CA THR A 132 -15.45 -1.88 -19.49
C THR A 132 -14.89 -3.14 -20.17
N GLN A 133 -13.86 -2.96 -20.99
CA GLN A 133 -13.08 -4.04 -21.59
C GLN A 133 -11.64 -3.98 -21.06
N PRO A 134 -10.98 -5.14 -20.88
CA PRO A 134 -9.58 -5.16 -20.49
C PRO A 134 -8.71 -4.52 -21.58
N ALA A 135 -7.55 -3.98 -21.20
CA ALA A 135 -6.56 -3.48 -22.15
C ALA A 135 -6.01 -4.61 -23.03
N VAL A 136 -5.85 -5.80 -22.44
CA VAL A 136 -5.55 -7.06 -23.14
C VAL A 136 -6.40 -8.17 -22.52
N VAL A 137 -7.09 -8.94 -23.37
CA VAL A 137 -7.95 -10.04 -22.93
C VAL A 137 -7.11 -11.12 -22.22
N PRO A 138 -7.49 -11.58 -21.01
CA PRO A 138 -6.78 -12.65 -20.32
C PRO A 138 -6.76 -13.95 -21.12
N THR A 139 -5.62 -14.63 -21.13
CA THR A 139 -5.51 -15.95 -21.77
C THR A 139 -6.00 -17.03 -20.82
N ALA A 140 -6.93 -17.88 -21.27
CA ALA A 140 -7.41 -19.01 -20.48
C ALA A 140 -6.27 -19.97 -20.10
N PRO A 141 -6.04 -20.23 -18.80
CA PRO A 141 -4.99 -21.14 -18.39
C PRO A 141 -5.38 -22.59 -18.71
N LYS A 142 -4.39 -23.42 -19.03
CA LYS A 142 -4.58 -24.86 -19.10
C LYS A 142 -4.44 -25.45 -17.70
N LEU A 143 -5.58 -25.85 -17.11
CA LEU A 143 -5.58 -26.50 -15.81
C LEU A 143 -5.28 -28.00 -15.93
N PRO A 144 -4.47 -28.58 -15.03
CA PRO A 144 -4.35 -30.03 -14.90
C PRO A 144 -5.68 -30.71 -14.59
N ALA A 145 -5.79 -31.99 -14.93
CA ALA A 145 -6.96 -32.79 -14.56
C ALA A 145 -7.07 -32.88 -13.04
N ASN A 146 -8.27 -32.64 -12.50
CA ASN A 146 -8.53 -32.63 -11.05
C ASN A 146 -7.71 -31.61 -10.25
N ALA A 147 -7.19 -30.56 -10.91
CA ALA A 147 -6.47 -29.49 -10.23
C ALA A 147 -7.30 -28.87 -9.10
N VAL A 148 -6.64 -28.56 -7.99
CA VAL A 148 -7.25 -27.89 -6.84
C VAL A 148 -6.89 -26.42 -6.92
N VAL A 149 -7.89 -25.57 -7.13
CA VAL A 149 -7.71 -24.11 -7.28
C VAL A 149 -8.15 -23.42 -5.98
N GLY A 150 -7.25 -22.61 -5.42
CA GLY A 150 -7.57 -21.60 -4.42
C GLY A 150 -7.51 -20.21 -5.02
N LEU A 151 -8.41 -19.32 -4.59
CA LEU A 151 -8.41 -17.90 -4.96
C LEU A 151 -8.33 -17.04 -3.70
N TRP A 152 -7.51 -15.99 -3.77
CA TRP A 152 -7.38 -14.95 -2.75
C TRP A 152 -7.63 -13.59 -3.38
N PHE A 153 -8.16 -12.68 -2.59
CA PHE A 153 -8.54 -11.34 -3.01
C PHE A 153 -7.90 -10.33 -2.07
N GLY A 154 -7.38 -9.27 -2.66
CA GLY A 154 -6.91 -8.09 -1.95
C GLY A 154 -7.47 -6.82 -2.56
N PHE A 155 -7.37 -5.70 -1.82
CA PHE A 155 -7.96 -4.43 -2.20
C PHE A 155 -7.18 -3.29 -1.59
N ASN A 156 -6.95 -2.22 -2.35
CA ASN A 156 -6.18 -1.07 -1.86
C ASN A 156 -7.04 0.01 -1.17
N GLY A 157 -8.38 -0.12 -1.22
CA GLY A 157 -9.29 0.71 -0.43
C GLY A 157 -9.55 0.09 0.96
N THR A 158 -10.65 0.44 1.61
CA THR A 158 -10.96 -0.05 2.97
C THR A 158 -11.72 -1.37 2.97
N ASN A 159 -12.84 -1.47 2.24
CA ASN A 159 -13.68 -2.68 2.24
C ASN A 159 -13.95 -3.21 0.84
N LEU A 160 -13.61 -4.48 0.62
CA LEU A 160 -14.00 -5.24 -0.55
C LEU A 160 -15.12 -6.22 -0.20
N THR A 161 -16.29 -6.02 -0.82
CA THR A 161 -17.40 -6.98 -0.73
C THR A 161 -17.40 -7.89 -1.96
N LEU A 162 -17.49 -9.20 -1.78
CA LEU A 162 -17.68 -10.12 -2.90
C LEU A 162 -19.16 -10.25 -3.26
N GLN A 163 -19.46 -10.17 -4.55
CA GLN A 163 -20.77 -10.47 -5.13
C GLN A 163 -20.63 -11.52 -6.22
N GLY A 164 -21.55 -12.49 -6.26
CA GLY A 164 -21.58 -13.44 -7.37
C GLY A 164 -22.23 -12.84 -8.61
N ALA A 165 -21.67 -13.10 -9.81
CA ALA A 165 -22.33 -12.79 -11.07
C ALA A 165 -23.72 -13.46 -11.19
N GLN A 166 -23.88 -14.59 -10.50
CA GLN A 166 -25.14 -15.30 -10.29
C GLN A 166 -25.31 -15.63 -8.80
N GLY A 167 -26.56 -15.82 -8.34
CA GLY A 167 -26.87 -16.00 -6.91
C GLY A 167 -26.11 -17.13 -6.19
N ASN A 168 -25.79 -18.23 -6.88
CA ASN A 168 -25.04 -19.35 -6.28
C ASN A 168 -23.52 -19.30 -6.52
N THR A 169 -22.99 -18.28 -7.20
CA THR A 169 -21.58 -18.23 -7.62
C THR A 169 -20.62 -18.33 -6.43
N LEU A 170 -20.81 -17.47 -5.41
CA LEU A 170 -19.95 -17.45 -4.24
C LEU A 170 -20.02 -18.75 -3.45
N ARG A 171 -21.22 -19.35 -3.34
CA ARG A 171 -21.41 -20.64 -2.67
C ARG A 171 -20.68 -21.77 -3.41
N ASN A 172 -20.83 -21.82 -4.74
CA ASN A 172 -20.21 -22.85 -5.57
C ASN A 172 -18.68 -22.76 -5.55
N ALA A 173 -18.14 -21.54 -5.56
CA ALA A 173 -16.70 -21.29 -5.42
C ALA A 173 -16.21 -21.36 -3.96
N ARG A 174 -17.11 -21.55 -2.97
CA ARG A 174 -16.80 -21.59 -1.53
C ARG A 174 -16.08 -20.33 -1.05
N CYS A 175 -16.60 -19.18 -1.45
CA CYS A 175 -16.06 -17.88 -1.07
C CYS A 175 -16.39 -17.52 0.37
N VAL A 176 -15.43 -16.90 1.05
CA VAL A 176 -15.52 -16.36 2.40
C VAL A 176 -14.92 -14.96 2.38
N ASN A 177 -15.70 -13.99 2.85
CA ASN A 177 -15.32 -12.58 2.88
C ASN A 177 -15.50 -11.99 4.28
N GLY A 178 -15.85 -12.80 5.28
CA GLY A 178 -16.08 -12.40 6.66
C GLY A 178 -17.34 -13.02 7.26
N LEU A 179 -17.90 -12.35 8.27
CA LEU A 179 -19.22 -12.63 8.81
C LEU A 179 -20.29 -11.81 8.07
N ASN A 180 -21.57 -12.12 8.28
CA ASN A 180 -22.66 -11.33 7.73
C ASN A 180 -22.52 -9.86 8.16
N GLN A 181 -22.50 -8.93 7.20
CA GLN A 181 -22.31 -7.49 7.41
C GLN A 181 -20.98 -7.10 8.09
N SER A 182 -20.00 -8.01 8.16
CA SER A 182 -18.68 -7.73 8.71
C SER A 182 -17.64 -8.44 7.86
N VAL A 183 -17.21 -7.76 6.80
CA VAL A 183 -16.17 -8.28 5.91
C VAL A 183 -14.79 -8.21 6.56
N PHE A 184 -13.80 -8.91 6.02
CA PHE A 184 -12.40 -8.81 6.45
C PHE A 184 -11.70 -7.55 5.91
N GLY A 185 -12.41 -6.44 5.68
CA GLY A 185 -11.82 -5.26 5.05
C GLY A 185 -11.33 -5.52 3.63
N GLN A 186 -10.01 -5.48 3.46
CA GLN A 186 -9.30 -5.63 2.18
C GLN A 186 -9.23 -7.07 1.67
N PHE A 187 -9.47 -8.06 2.53
CA PHE A 187 -9.20 -9.48 2.23
C PHE A 187 -10.46 -10.32 1.95
N ALA A 188 -10.33 -11.30 1.06
CA ALA A 188 -11.28 -12.41 0.93
C ALA A 188 -10.61 -13.63 0.30
N TYR A 189 -11.31 -14.76 0.26
CA TYR A 189 -10.84 -15.95 -0.47
C TYR A 189 -11.99 -16.82 -0.98
N CYS A 190 -11.71 -17.66 -1.98
CA CYS A 190 -12.58 -18.74 -2.44
C CYS A 190 -11.80 -20.06 -2.45
N ALA A 191 -12.39 -21.11 -1.90
CA ALA A 191 -11.83 -22.47 -1.83
C ALA A 191 -10.47 -22.63 -1.09
N ALA A 192 -9.87 -21.59 -0.53
CA ALA A 192 -8.59 -21.65 0.20
C ALA A 192 -8.55 -22.75 1.27
N GLY A 193 -9.61 -22.88 2.09
CA GLY A 193 -9.66 -23.92 3.13
C GLY A 193 -9.66 -25.36 2.59
N ARG A 194 -10.14 -25.61 1.36
CA ARG A 194 -10.03 -26.93 0.71
C ARG A 194 -8.65 -27.09 0.06
N PHE A 195 -8.14 -26.02 -0.55
CA PHE A 195 -6.80 -25.98 -1.14
C PHE A 195 -5.73 -26.38 -0.11
N PHE A 196 -5.64 -25.65 1.01
CA PHE A 196 -4.65 -25.95 2.04
C PHE A 196 -4.83 -27.33 2.67
N GLN A 197 -6.07 -27.79 2.85
CA GLN A 197 -6.32 -29.15 3.34
C GLN A 197 -5.69 -30.21 2.43
N VAL A 198 -5.85 -30.10 1.10
CA VAL A 198 -5.26 -31.06 0.14
C VAL A 198 -3.74 -30.96 0.16
N VAL A 199 -3.21 -29.75 0.12
CA VAL A 199 -1.76 -29.52 0.07
C VAL A 199 -1.09 -30.03 1.34
N ASN A 200 -1.63 -29.72 2.52
CA ASN A 200 -1.09 -30.20 3.80
C ASN A 200 -1.20 -31.74 3.94
N GLN A 201 -2.22 -32.37 3.35
CA GLN A 201 -2.27 -33.84 3.26
C GLN A 201 -1.15 -34.39 2.36
N ALA A 202 -0.85 -33.73 1.23
CA ALA A 202 0.23 -34.14 0.35
C ALA A 202 1.63 -33.91 1.00
N ILE A 203 1.81 -32.82 1.75
CA ILE A 203 3.00 -32.56 2.57
C ILE A 203 3.17 -33.63 3.63
N ALA A 204 2.12 -33.91 4.43
CA ALA A 204 2.17 -34.93 5.48
C ALA A 204 2.44 -36.34 4.92
N ALA A 205 2.02 -36.60 3.68
CA ALA A 205 2.32 -37.84 2.96
C ALA A 205 3.70 -37.86 2.28
N GLY A 206 4.52 -36.81 2.44
CA GLY A 206 5.85 -36.70 1.84
C GLY A 206 5.85 -36.50 0.32
N LYS A 207 4.71 -36.12 -0.28
CA LYS A 207 4.57 -35.95 -1.73
C LYS A 207 4.94 -34.55 -2.22
N VAL A 208 4.69 -33.53 -1.39
CA VAL A 208 5.11 -32.15 -1.64
C VAL A 208 6.35 -31.88 -0.80
N THR A 209 7.43 -31.45 -1.46
CA THR A 209 8.64 -30.96 -0.78
C THR A 209 8.57 -29.45 -0.69
N ILE A 210 8.67 -28.93 0.53
CA ILE A 210 8.67 -27.49 0.79
C ILE A 210 10.12 -26.99 0.69
N PRO A 211 10.41 -25.95 -0.11
CA PRO A 211 11.75 -25.37 -0.14
C PRO A 211 12.17 -24.86 1.23
N ALA A 212 13.42 -25.16 1.61
CA ALA A 212 13.99 -24.62 2.84
C ALA A 212 14.06 -23.09 2.79
N LEU A 213 13.90 -22.44 3.94
CA LEU A 213 13.97 -20.97 4.05
C LEU A 213 15.34 -20.41 3.63
N GLY A 214 16.41 -21.16 3.87
CA GLY A 214 17.77 -20.65 3.74
C GLY A 214 18.22 -19.83 4.95
N MET A 215 19.41 -19.23 4.84
CA MET A 215 20.00 -18.36 5.86
C MET A 215 20.18 -16.97 5.27
N ALA A 216 19.70 -15.96 5.99
CA ALA A 216 19.88 -14.56 5.67
C ALA A 216 21.32 -14.11 5.94
N LYS A 217 21.71 -12.98 5.33
CA LYS A 217 23.03 -12.35 5.51
C LYS A 217 23.34 -11.96 6.96
N ASP A 218 22.34 -11.87 7.82
CA ASP A 218 22.47 -11.59 9.26
C ASP A 218 22.81 -12.83 10.11
N GLY A 219 22.88 -14.01 9.48
CA GLY A 219 23.12 -15.31 10.11
C GLY A 219 21.87 -15.97 10.73
N MET A 220 20.68 -15.39 10.55
CA MET A 220 19.41 -15.97 11.00
C MET A 220 18.73 -16.74 9.85
N PRO A 221 17.78 -17.64 10.15
CA PRO A 221 16.87 -18.13 9.12
C PRO A 221 16.20 -16.97 8.38
N CYS A 222 16.01 -17.15 7.07
CA CYS A 222 15.19 -16.24 6.27
C CYS A 222 13.78 -16.12 6.87
N MET A 223 13.19 -14.93 6.78
CA MET A 223 11.87 -14.69 7.35
C MET A 223 10.79 -15.48 6.60
N THR A 224 9.65 -15.66 7.25
CA THR A 224 8.41 -16.13 6.61
C THR A 224 7.31 -15.09 6.81
N SER A 225 6.14 -15.30 6.20
CA SER A 225 4.95 -14.46 6.43
C SER A 225 4.46 -14.46 7.89
N ARG A 226 5.06 -15.28 8.76
CA ARG A 226 4.72 -15.40 10.19
C ARG A 226 5.88 -15.00 11.12
N ASP A 227 6.90 -14.30 10.61
CA ASP A 227 7.99 -13.76 11.41
C ASP A 227 7.63 -12.40 12.02
N PHE A 228 7.86 -12.21 13.33
CA PHE A 228 7.53 -10.96 14.03
C PHE A 228 8.33 -9.73 13.55
N GLY A 229 9.45 -9.92 12.82
CA GLY A 229 10.20 -8.84 12.19
C GLY A 229 9.62 -8.34 10.86
N LEU A 230 8.68 -9.10 10.27
CA LEU A 230 8.02 -8.78 9.01
C LEU A 230 6.60 -8.23 9.26
N VAL A 231 5.83 -8.97 10.05
CA VAL A 231 4.39 -8.79 10.23
C VAL A 231 4.06 -7.50 10.98
N ASP A 232 2.88 -6.94 10.69
CA ASP A 232 2.28 -5.91 11.51
C ASP A 232 1.14 -6.47 12.38
N MET A 233 -0.03 -5.83 12.43
CA MET A 233 -1.20 -6.33 13.14
C MET A 233 -2.06 -7.31 12.32
N ASP A 234 -1.94 -7.31 10.98
CA ASP A 234 -2.89 -7.93 10.05
C ASP A 234 -2.17 -8.82 9.02
N GLN A 235 -1.65 -9.98 9.44
CA GLN A 235 -0.92 -10.84 8.50
C GLN A 235 -1.75 -11.32 7.33
N SER A 236 -1.11 -11.30 6.15
CA SER A 236 -1.64 -11.97 4.96
C SER A 236 -2.98 -11.35 4.54
N ASP A 237 -3.06 -10.02 4.64
CA ASP A 237 -4.21 -9.14 4.44
C ASP A 237 -4.53 -8.82 2.97
N ASN A 238 -3.60 -9.11 2.07
CA ASN A 238 -3.67 -8.72 0.67
C ASN A 238 -2.83 -9.69 -0.19
N VAL A 239 -3.03 -9.71 -1.51
CA VAL A 239 -2.33 -10.63 -2.42
C VAL A 239 -1.06 -10.01 -3.02
N GLN A 240 -0.27 -10.81 -3.75
CA GLN A 240 0.95 -10.35 -4.41
C GLN A 240 0.76 -9.99 -5.90
N THR A 241 -0.45 -10.23 -6.43
CA THR A 241 -0.81 -9.94 -7.82
C THR A 241 -0.57 -8.47 -8.16
N GLN A 242 -0.10 -8.25 -9.38
CA GLN A 242 0.01 -6.92 -9.99
C GLN A 242 -0.75 -6.91 -11.32
N TYR A 243 -1.19 -5.73 -11.73
CA TYR A 243 -1.77 -5.47 -13.05
C TYR A 243 -1.04 -4.33 -13.76
N LEU A 244 -1.14 -4.29 -15.08
CA LEU A 244 -0.78 -3.12 -15.88
C LEU A 244 -2.03 -2.25 -16.04
N ALA A 245 -1.91 -0.93 -15.86
CA ALA A 245 -2.96 0.03 -16.18
C ALA A 245 -2.48 1.00 -17.26
N ASN A 246 -3.28 1.14 -18.32
CA ASN A 246 -2.98 2.06 -19.42
C ASN A 246 -3.61 3.45 -19.16
N ALA A 247 -3.28 4.42 -20.02
CA ALA A 247 -3.81 5.79 -19.92
C ALA A 247 -5.34 5.91 -20.06
N ASN A 248 -6.00 4.88 -20.60
CA ASN A 248 -7.46 4.84 -20.73
C ASN A 248 -8.16 4.29 -19.47
N GLY A 249 -7.41 3.99 -18.41
CA GLY A 249 -7.94 3.39 -17.19
C GLY A 249 -8.31 1.91 -17.35
N GLN A 250 -7.81 1.25 -18.40
CA GLN A 250 -8.02 -0.19 -18.59
C GLN A 250 -6.85 -0.98 -18.02
N THR A 251 -7.13 -2.18 -17.53
CA THR A 251 -6.14 -3.07 -16.94
C THR A 251 -5.82 -4.29 -17.80
N ALA A 252 -4.63 -4.86 -17.60
CA ALA A 252 -4.19 -6.13 -18.16
C ALA A 252 -3.34 -6.92 -17.14
N GLN A 253 -3.23 -8.23 -17.33
CA GLN A 253 -2.31 -9.06 -16.54
C GLN A 253 -0.86 -8.63 -16.80
N VAL A 254 -0.01 -8.69 -15.77
CA VAL A 254 1.42 -8.43 -15.92
C VAL A 254 2.09 -9.65 -16.57
N THR A 255 2.35 -9.58 -17.87
CA THR A 255 3.08 -10.59 -18.63
C THR A 255 4.10 -9.90 -19.52
N THR A 256 5.15 -10.62 -19.95
CA THR A 256 6.16 -10.04 -20.86
C THR A 256 5.52 -9.54 -22.15
N ALA A 257 4.54 -10.27 -22.69
CA ALA A 257 3.80 -9.88 -23.88
C ALA A 257 2.97 -8.61 -23.66
N ASN A 258 2.24 -8.52 -22.54
CA ASN A 258 1.38 -7.37 -22.25
C ASN A 258 2.21 -6.11 -21.94
N GLN A 259 3.35 -6.25 -21.25
CA GLN A 259 4.27 -5.14 -21.02
C GLN A 259 4.85 -4.59 -22.32
N ALA A 260 5.19 -5.46 -23.27
CA ALA A 260 5.65 -5.03 -24.60
C ALA A 260 4.53 -4.37 -25.42
N GLN A 261 3.29 -4.86 -25.33
CA GLN A 261 2.14 -4.31 -26.05
C GLN A 261 1.65 -2.97 -25.48
N LEU A 262 1.67 -2.81 -24.16
CA LEU A 262 1.14 -1.65 -23.45
C LEU A 262 2.26 -0.70 -23.04
N ALA A 263 2.96 -0.11 -24.02
CA ALA A 263 3.99 0.87 -23.75
C ALA A 263 3.47 2.01 -22.85
N ASN A 264 4.21 2.34 -21.79
CA ASN A 264 3.89 3.33 -20.77
C ASN A 264 2.75 2.96 -19.79
N ALA A 265 2.27 1.71 -19.78
CA ALA A 265 1.39 1.28 -18.71
C ALA A 265 2.10 1.35 -17.35
N ILE A 266 1.37 1.75 -16.31
CA ILE A 266 1.86 1.72 -14.94
C ILE A 266 1.57 0.35 -14.32
N THR A 267 2.44 -0.11 -13.43
CA THR A 267 2.18 -1.33 -12.68
C THR A 267 1.41 -0.98 -11.40
N LEU A 268 0.22 -1.54 -11.26
CA LEU A 268 -0.58 -1.50 -10.04
C LEU A 268 -0.21 -2.69 -9.18
N GLY A 269 0.01 -2.45 -7.90
CA GLY A 269 0.27 -3.49 -6.92
C GLY A 269 -0.68 -3.43 -5.74
N ASN A 270 -0.83 -4.58 -5.11
CA ASN A 270 -1.53 -4.72 -3.84
C ASN A 270 -0.49 -4.80 -2.71
N PRO A 271 -0.39 -3.80 -1.83
CA PRO A 271 0.52 -3.86 -0.70
C PRO A 271 0.08 -4.97 0.26
N SER A 272 0.94 -5.96 0.49
CA SER A 272 0.69 -7.08 1.41
C SER A 272 1.95 -7.46 2.17
N ASP A 273 1.80 -8.11 3.32
CA ASP A 273 2.91 -8.74 4.03
C ASP A 273 3.68 -9.74 3.17
N ASN A 274 2.96 -10.50 2.37
CA ASN A 274 3.54 -11.46 1.44
C ASN A 274 4.37 -10.77 0.35
N ALA A 275 3.87 -9.68 -0.23
CA ALA A 275 4.64 -8.89 -1.20
C ALA A 275 5.83 -8.17 -0.54
N LEU A 276 5.66 -7.67 0.69
CA LEU A 276 6.76 -7.09 1.47
C LEU A 276 7.89 -8.12 1.68
N LEU A 277 7.53 -9.33 2.08
CA LEU A 277 8.47 -10.42 2.29
C LEU A 277 9.25 -10.71 1.01
N THR A 278 8.55 -11.12 -0.03
CA THR A 278 9.18 -11.75 -1.19
C THR A 278 9.82 -10.76 -2.15
N LYS A 279 9.31 -9.51 -2.22
CA LYS A 279 9.81 -8.49 -3.16
C LYS A 279 10.79 -7.50 -2.54
N PHE A 280 10.84 -7.38 -1.21
CA PHE A 280 11.67 -6.37 -0.54
C PHE A 280 12.57 -6.95 0.55
N VAL A 281 12.01 -7.69 1.52
CA VAL A 281 12.77 -8.22 2.65
C VAL A 281 13.71 -9.34 2.21
N ASP A 282 13.22 -10.31 1.46
CA ASP A 282 14.02 -11.44 0.98
C ASP A 282 15.23 -10.95 0.14
N PRO A 283 15.06 -10.09 -0.88
CA PRO A 283 16.19 -9.53 -1.61
C PRO A 283 17.20 -8.77 -0.72
N ALA A 284 16.72 -7.96 0.23
CA ALA A 284 17.58 -7.21 1.14
C ALA A 284 18.44 -8.14 2.00
N LEU A 285 17.84 -9.24 2.48
CA LEU A 285 18.49 -10.24 3.33
C LEU A 285 19.26 -11.31 2.54
N GLY A 286 19.15 -11.35 1.21
CA GLY A 286 19.77 -12.37 0.36
C GLY A 286 19.03 -13.71 0.36
N CYS A 287 17.76 -13.70 0.72
CA CYS A 287 16.87 -14.86 0.73
C CYS A 287 16.19 -15.05 -0.62
N THR A 288 15.72 -16.28 -0.89
CA THR A 288 15.05 -16.63 -2.15
C THR A 288 13.61 -17.05 -1.86
N PRO A 289 12.60 -16.37 -2.41
CA PRO A 289 11.21 -16.72 -2.18
C PRO A 289 10.82 -18.01 -2.92
N TRP A 290 9.78 -18.69 -2.43
CA TRP A 290 9.21 -19.84 -3.12
C TRP A 290 8.29 -19.38 -4.26
N MET A 291 8.65 -19.75 -5.48
CA MET A 291 7.89 -19.42 -6.69
C MET A 291 7.35 -20.68 -7.39
N ALA A 292 6.31 -20.50 -8.22
CA ALA A 292 5.78 -21.53 -9.11
C ALA A 292 5.53 -20.97 -10.52
N PRO A 293 5.44 -21.82 -11.57
CA PRO A 293 5.21 -21.36 -12.93
C PRO A 293 3.96 -20.50 -13.08
N ASP A 294 4.06 -19.40 -13.82
CA ASP A 294 2.94 -18.51 -14.15
C ASP A 294 2.20 -19.00 -15.41
N LEU A 295 0.93 -19.38 -15.24
CA LEU A 295 0.09 -19.85 -16.34
C LEU A 295 -0.38 -18.70 -17.26
N ALA A 296 -0.29 -17.44 -16.82
CA ALA A 296 -0.57 -16.28 -17.66
C ALA A 296 0.67 -15.80 -18.43
N ASN A 297 1.87 -16.14 -17.96
CA ASN A 297 3.15 -15.73 -18.57
C ASN A 297 4.08 -16.96 -18.78
N PRO A 298 3.86 -17.75 -19.86
CA PRO A 298 4.61 -18.98 -20.09
C PRO A 298 6.13 -18.80 -20.02
N GLY A 299 6.80 -19.69 -19.28
CA GLY A 299 8.26 -19.64 -19.07
C GLY A 299 8.70 -18.72 -17.93
N SER A 300 7.78 -17.99 -17.31
CA SER A 300 8.05 -17.16 -16.13
C SER A 300 7.58 -17.83 -14.84
N MET A 301 8.18 -17.42 -13.73
CA MET A 301 7.80 -17.83 -12.38
C MET A 301 7.05 -16.70 -11.68
N ALA A 302 6.08 -17.03 -10.84
CA ALA A 302 5.29 -16.09 -10.07
C ALA A 302 5.29 -16.44 -8.58
N LEU A 303 5.13 -15.39 -7.78
CA LEU A 303 4.97 -15.45 -6.33
C LEU A 303 3.52 -15.72 -5.96
N SER A 304 3.31 -16.31 -4.78
CA SER A 304 1.97 -16.53 -4.26
C SER A 304 1.93 -16.48 -2.75
N MET A 305 0.96 -15.74 -2.21
CA MET A 305 0.64 -15.74 -0.79
C MET A 305 0.44 -17.16 -0.27
N ALA A 306 -0.22 -18.03 -1.04
CA ALA A 306 -0.49 -19.39 -0.58
C ALA A 306 0.80 -20.19 -0.41
N LEU A 307 1.80 -19.99 -1.28
CA LEU A 307 3.10 -20.65 -1.15
C LEU A 307 3.84 -20.16 0.09
N ASP A 308 3.84 -18.85 0.33
CA ASP A 308 4.44 -18.26 1.53
C ASP A 308 3.77 -18.80 2.81
N GLU A 309 2.43 -18.90 2.82
CA GLU A 309 1.69 -19.43 3.99
C GLU A 309 1.96 -20.92 4.22
N ILE A 310 2.05 -21.74 3.16
CA ILE A 310 2.44 -23.15 3.29
C ILE A 310 3.85 -23.25 3.87
N GLN A 311 4.80 -22.45 3.36
CA GLN A 311 6.17 -22.45 3.84
C GLN A 311 6.27 -22.00 5.29
N ALA A 312 5.56 -20.92 5.65
CA ALA A 312 5.50 -20.40 7.00
C ALA A 312 4.88 -21.41 7.98
N ASN A 313 3.79 -22.07 7.58
CA ASN A 313 3.14 -23.09 8.40
C ASN A 313 4.03 -24.29 8.69
N ALA A 314 4.89 -24.66 7.74
CA ALA A 314 5.76 -25.81 7.89
C ALA A 314 7.11 -25.50 8.55
N LEU A 315 7.68 -24.31 8.30
CA LEU A 315 9.08 -24.02 8.60
C LEU A 315 9.29 -22.87 9.61
N GLN A 316 8.29 -22.05 9.91
CA GLN A 316 8.45 -20.98 10.91
C GLN A 316 8.62 -21.58 12.31
N GLY A 317 9.72 -21.21 12.98
CA GLY A 317 9.95 -21.56 14.38
C GLY A 317 9.02 -20.83 15.34
N ALA A 318 8.77 -21.42 16.51
CA ALA A 318 7.99 -20.76 17.55
C ALA A 318 8.76 -19.57 18.18
N PRO A 319 8.07 -18.47 18.54
CA PRO A 319 6.65 -18.25 18.35
C PRO A 319 6.32 -17.80 16.91
N MET A 320 5.28 -18.39 16.35
CA MET A 320 4.74 -18.00 15.05
C MET A 320 3.75 -16.85 15.22
N ALA A 321 3.83 -15.85 14.35
CA ALA A 321 2.86 -14.78 14.31
C ALA A 321 1.56 -15.29 13.65
N LEU A 322 0.52 -15.46 14.49
CA LEU A 322 -0.82 -15.87 14.06
C LEU A 322 -1.79 -14.72 14.35
N VAL A 323 -2.72 -14.46 13.43
CA VAL A 323 -3.64 -13.32 13.49
C VAL A 323 -4.35 -13.26 14.85
N PRO A 324 -4.13 -12.23 15.70
CA PRO A 324 -4.68 -12.17 17.05
C PRO A 324 -6.16 -11.81 17.06
N LEU A 325 -6.84 -12.00 18.20
CA LEU A 325 -8.26 -11.60 18.37
C LEU A 325 -8.50 -10.09 18.26
N GLY A 326 -7.46 -9.27 18.43
CA GLY A 326 -7.51 -7.81 18.37
C GLY A 326 -7.19 -7.24 16.99
N ASP A 327 -6.89 -8.09 16.01
CA ASP A 327 -6.64 -7.70 14.62
C ASP A 327 -7.88 -6.97 14.05
N PRO A 328 -7.73 -5.72 13.55
CA PRO A 328 -8.79 -4.93 12.92
C PRO A 328 -9.60 -5.65 11.84
N MET A 329 -8.96 -6.49 11.02
CA MET A 329 -9.60 -7.24 9.93
C MET A 329 -10.56 -8.31 10.47
N THR A 330 -10.33 -8.80 11.69
CA THR A 330 -11.13 -9.84 12.34
C THR A 330 -12.03 -9.35 13.46
N LEU A 331 -12.08 -8.04 13.73
CA LEU A 331 -13.09 -7.46 14.62
C LEU A 331 -14.49 -7.56 14.00
N ASN A 332 -15.49 -7.81 14.85
CA ASN A 332 -16.90 -7.72 14.50
C ASN A 332 -17.53 -6.55 15.27
N ASN A 333 -17.93 -5.51 14.56
CA ASN A 333 -18.41 -4.25 15.17
C ASN A 333 -17.41 -3.73 16.24
N ALA A 334 -16.12 -3.65 15.88
CA ALA A 334 -15.01 -3.26 16.75
C ALA A 334 -14.78 -4.14 18.00
N ASN A 335 -15.41 -5.32 18.09
CA ASN A 335 -15.21 -6.26 19.18
C ASN A 335 -14.44 -7.52 18.69
N PRO A 336 -13.53 -8.08 19.51
CA PRO A 336 -12.89 -9.35 19.21
C PRO A 336 -13.87 -10.48 18.86
N SER A 337 -13.56 -11.27 17.84
CA SER A 337 -14.45 -12.35 17.37
C SER A 337 -13.68 -13.61 17.04
N MET A 338 -13.73 -14.61 17.95
CA MET A 338 -13.11 -15.91 17.73
C MET A 338 -13.56 -16.58 16.43
N GLN A 339 -14.84 -16.42 16.06
CA GLN A 339 -15.40 -16.97 14.83
C GLN A 339 -14.79 -16.30 13.60
N LYS A 340 -14.74 -14.96 13.58
CA LYS A 340 -14.21 -14.20 12.43
C LYS A 340 -12.70 -14.43 12.28
N THR A 341 -11.95 -14.40 13.38
CA THR A 341 -10.51 -14.74 13.40
C THR A 341 -10.26 -16.17 12.91
N THR A 342 -11.06 -17.15 13.33
CA THR A 342 -10.91 -18.53 12.84
C THR A 342 -11.19 -18.66 11.34
N MET A 343 -12.18 -17.93 10.82
CA MET A 343 -12.48 -17.91 9.38
C MET A 343 -11.34 -17.25 8.59
N TYR A 344 -10.76 -16.17 9.11
CA TYR A 344 -9.61 -15.50 8.50
C TYR A 344 -8.42 -16.44 8.47
N ARG A 345 -8.01 -16.97 9.62
CA ARG A 345 -6.87 -17.91 9.77
C ARG A 345 -6.96 -19.10 8.83
N ARG A 346 -8.14 -19.68 8.67
CA ARG A 346 -8.37 -20.78 7.71
C ARG A 346 -8.10 -20.37 6.26
N GLY A 347 -8.31 -19.11 5.91
CA GLY A 347 -8.03 -18.54 4.60
C GLY A 347 -6.55 -18.38 4.28
N VAL A 348 -5.67 -18.47 5.28
CA VAL A 348 -4.23 -18.22 5.18
C VAL A 348 -3.41 -19.35 5.85
N ASP A 349 -3.94 -20.58 5.83
CA ASP A 349 -3.34 -21.79 6.41
C ASP A 349 -2.87 -21.70 7.87
N GLN A 350 -3.49 -20.82 8.66
CA GLN A 350 -3.18 -20.71 10.08
C GLN A 350 -4.07 -21.65 10.89
N THR A 351 -3.53 -22.17 12.00
CA THR A 351 -4.29 -22.98 12.93
C THR A 351 -5.51 -22.21 13.47
N PRO A 352 -6.67 -22.87 13.71
CA PRO A 352 -7.85 -22.21 14.23
C PRO A 352 -7.56 -21.39 15.50
N ALA A 353 -8.26 -20.26 15.63
CA ALA A 353 -8.11 -19.41 16.80
C ALA A 353 -8.71 -20.10 18.03
N THR A 354 -7.98 -20.02 19.14
CA THR A 354 -8.36 -20.53 20.45
C THR A 354 -7.95 -19.50 21.51
N ALA A 355 -8.47 -19.63 22.72
CA ALA A 355 -8.03 -18.80 23.84
C ALA A 355 -6.51 -18.91 24.11
N ALA A 356 -5.91 -20.06 23.78
CA ALA A 356 -4.49 -20.31 24.01
C ALA A 356 -3.56 -19.66 22.97
N ASN A 357 -4.00 -19.47 21.72
CA ASN A 357 -3.14 -19.06 20.60
C ASN A 357 -3.56 -17.76 19.89
N ALA A 358 -4.57 -17.04 20.41
CA ALA A 358 -5.10 -15.84 19.78
C ALA A 358 -5.10 -14.61 20.70
N SER A 359 -4.32 -14.64 21.79
CA SER A 359 -4.19 -13.54 22.74
C SER A 359 -3.45 -12.35 22.13
N THR A 360 -4.15 -11.21 21.96
CA THR A 360 -3.55 -9.94 21.50
C THR A 360 -2.41 -9.49 22.40
N LYS A 361 -2.54 -9.69 23.73
CA LYS A 361 -1.47 -9.36 24.67
C LYS A 361 -0.21 -10.18 24.42
N THR A 362 -0.36 -11.48 24.14
CA THR A 362 0.77 -12.36 23.82
C THR A 362 1.42 -11.98 22.50
N TYR A 363 0.61 -11.65 21.50
CA TYR A 363 1.07 -11.14 20.23
C TYR A 363 1.90 -9.85 20.40
N CYS A 364 1.40 -8.89 21.18
CA CYS A 364 2.12 -7.66 21.52
C CYS A 364 3.45 -7.92 22.26
N MET A 365 3.50 -8.90 23.16
CA MET A 365 4.75 -9.28 23.83
C MET A 365 5.77 -9.83 22.82
N ASN A 366 5.33 -10.59 21.82
CA ASN A 366 6.22 -11.11 20.78
C ASN A 366 6.68 -10.03 19.79
N LEU A 367 5.80 -9.08 19.42
CA LEU A 367 6.23 -7.88 18.67
C LEU A 367 7.36 -7.16 19.43
N LEU A 368 7.18 -6.91 20.73
CA LEU A 368 8.20 -6.23 21.54
C LEU A 368 9.51 -7.03 21.66
N ASN A 369 9.41 -8.32 21.99
CA ASN A 369 10.57 -9.12 22.39
C ASN A 369 11.29 -9.81 21.22
N ILE A 370 10.65 -9.90 20.05
CA ILE A 370 11.17 -10.63 18.88
C ILE A 370 11.16 -9.72 17.66
N GLY A 371 10.03 -9.08 17.37
CA GLY A 371 9.90 -8.21 16.20
C GLY A 371 10.84 -7.01 16.23
N ALA A 372 10.80 -6.23 17.31
CA ALA A 372 11.66 -5.05 17.44
C ALA A 372 13.17 -5.41 17.39
N PRO A 373 13.68 -6.42 18.13
CA PRO A 373 15.07 -6.86 17.97
C PRO A 373 15.41 -7.36 16.57
N ARG A 374 14.48 -8.04 15.88
CA ARG A 374 14.71 -8.54 14.52
C ARG A 374 14.87 -7.38 13.53
N ILE A 375 13.95 -6.40 13.55
CA ILE A 375 14.03 -5.18 12.72
C ILE A 375 15.34 -4.43 12.99
N GLN A 376 15.75 -4.31 14.26
CA GLN A 376 17.00 -3.65 14.62
C GLN A 376 18.24 -4.40 14.10
N LYS A 377 18.25 -5.73 14.18
CA LYS A 377 19.36 -6.56 13.67
C LYS A 377 19.52 -6.41 12.16
N ASP A 378 18.41 -6.35 11.44
CA ASP A 378 18.39 -6.24 9.97
C ASP A 378 18.60 -4.80 9.46
N MET A 379 18.71 -3.82 10.36
CA MET A 379 18.83 -2.40 10.02
C MET A 379 19.95 -2.14 9.00
N THR A 380 21.14 -2.71 9.19
CA THR A 380 22.30 -2.44 8.31
C THR A 380 22.06 -2.86 6.85
N MET A 381 21.21 -3.86 6.62
CA MET A 381 20.84 -4.34 5.28
C MET A 381 19.63 -3.58 4.73
N THR A 382 18.65 -3.28 5.59
CA THR A 382 17.36 -2.70 5.19
C THR A 382 17.39 -1.17 5.08
N ILE A 383 18.34 -0.48 5.72
CA ILE A 383 18.47 0.98 5.68
C ILE A 383 18.81 1.52 4.28
N ASN A 384 19.53 0.71 3.49
CA ASN A 384 19.93 1.06 2.13
C ASN A 384 19.03 0.40 1.07
N ALA A 385 18.03 -0.39 1.48
CA ALA A 385 17.11 -1.06 0.57
C ALA A 385 15.92 -0.16 0.22
N THR A 386 15.41 -0.30 -1.00
CA THR A 386 14.27 0.46 -1.52
C THR A 386 13.03 0.25 -0.66
N SER A 387 12.33 1.34 -0.34
CA SER A 387 11.05 1.28 0.34
C SER A 387 9.96 0.73 -0.58
N PRO A 388 9.07 -0.16 -0.10
CA PRO A 388 7.88 -0.59 -0.84
C PRO A 388 6.85 0.53 -1.04
N ALA A 389 6.93 1.58 -0.22
CA ALA A 389 6.06 2.76 -0.31
C ALA A 389 6.91 4.03 -0.14
N PRO A 390 7.55 4.53 -1.22
CA PRO A 390 8.43 5.71 -1.16
C PRO A 390 7.73 6.98 -0.67
N ALA A 391 6.41 7.08 -0.88
CA ALA A 391 5.59 8.18 -0.37
C ALA A 391 5.33 8.11 1.15
N VAL A 392 5.63 6.98 1.80
CA VAL A 392 5.44 6.76 3.24
C VAL A 392 6.79 6.73 3.97
N ALA A 393 7.80 6.10 3.37
CA ALA A 393 9.12 5.94 3.96
C ALA A 393 10.21 5.91 2.89
N ASN A 394 11.39 6.44 3.20
CA ASN A 394 12.48 6.57 2.23
C ASN A 394 13.42 5.34 2.13
N SER A 395 13.24 4.33 2.98
CA SER A 395 14.00 3.07 2.97
C SER A 395 13.13 1.93 3.47
N LEU A 396 13.53 0.68 3.19
CA LEU A 396 12.86 -0.49 3.75
C LEU A 396 12.92 -0.49 5.29
N PHE A 397 14.04 -0.07 5.89
CA PHE A 397 14.13 0.05 7.35
C PHE A 397 13.13 1.06 7.91
N THR A 398 13.10 2.28 7.39
CA THR A 398 12.17 3.32 7.88
C THR A 398 10.71 2.93 7.63
N PHE A 399 10.44 2.15 6.58
CA PHE A 399 9.13 1.54 6.35
C PHE A 399 8.77 0.51 7.44
N LEU A 400 9.66 -0.46 7.71
CA LEU A 400 9.44 -1.49 8.74
C LEU A 400 9.25 -0.89 10.14
N VAL A 401 10.05 0.12 10.50
CA VAL A 401 9.88 0.85 11.77
C VAL A 401 8.55 1.61 11.82
N SER A 402 8.11 2.21 10.69
CA SER A 402 6.80 2.88 10.63
C SER A 402 5.65 1.91 10.84
N ARG A 403 5.69 0.75 10.18
CA ARG A 403 4.69 -0.32 10.35
C ARG A 403 4.65 -0.84 11.78
N PHE A 404 5.81 -1.15 12.35
CA PHE A 404 5.91 -1.57 13.73
C PHE A 404 5.31 -0.51 14.67
N ASN A 405 5.68 0.78 14.50
CA ASN A 405 5.20 1.87 15.33
C ASN A 405 3.66 1.94 15.32
N MET A 406 3.06 1.83 14.13
CA MET A 406 1.60 1.86 13.95
C MET A 406 0.92 0.65 14.61
N ALA A 407 1.40 -0.57 14.33
CA ALA A 407 0.84 -1.81 14.86
C ALA A 407 0.92 -1.87 16.39
N PHE A 408 2.04 -1.42 16.96
CA PHE A 408 2.27 -1.40 18.41
C PHE A 408 1.48 -0.29 19.12
N GLY A 409 1.21 0.81 18.42
CA GLY A 409 0.52 1.98 18.95
C GLY A 409 -1.00 1.78 19.12
N ASN A 410 -1.66 2.83 19.62
CA ASN A 410 -3.11 2.84 19.84
C ASN A 410 -3.94 2.75 18.55
N GLY A 411 -3.33 3.07 17.39
CA GLY A 411 -3.97 2.94 16.08
C GLY A 411 -4.00 1.51 15.52
N GLY A 412 -3.20 0.61 16.09
CA GLY A 412 -3.19 -0.83 15.77
C GLY A 412 -3.71 -1.65 16.95
N LEU A 413 -2.87 -2.55 17.47
CA LEU A 413 -3.23 -3.49 18.54
C LEU A 413 -3.26 -2.86 19.95
N ASN A 414 -2.89 -1.57 20.09
CA ASN A 414 -2.77 -0.88 21.37
C ASN A 414 -1.85 -1.61 22.35
N CYS A 415 -0.68 -2.08 21.87
CA CYS A 415 0.27 -2.81 22.70
C CYS A 415 0.82 -1.96 23.85
N THR A 416 0.95 -0.64 23.66
CA THR A 416 1.32 0.29 24.73
C THR A 416 0.34 0.23 25.90
N GLY A 417 -0.97 0.27 25.62
CA GLY A 417 -2.02 0.14 26.64
C GLY A 417 -2.12 -1.26 27.22
N LEU A 418 -2.02 -2.31 26.39
CA LEU A 418 -2.15 -3.71 26.82
C LEU A 418 -1.00 -4.21 27.70
N LEU A 419 0.22 -3.71 27.43
CA LEU A 419 1.43 -4.09 28.15
C LEU A 419 1.84 -3.06 29.21
N ASN A 420 1.26 -1.85 29.18
CA ASN A 420 1.67 -0.72 30.00
C ASN A 420 3.16 -0.38 29.80
N VAL A 421 3.57 -0.29 28.54
CA VAL A 421 4.95 0.03 28.11
C VAL A 421 4.94 1.15 27.07
N ALA A 422 6.05 1.89 26.97
CA ALA A 422 6.23 2.84 25.88
C ALA A 422 6.39 2.10 24.53
N ASN A 423 6.03 2.76 23.43
CA ASN A 423 6.33 2.24 22.11
C ASN A 423 7.86 2.25 21.91
N PRO A 424 8.51 1.10 21.64
CA PRO A 424 9.96 1.06 21.44
C PRO A 424 10.37 1.69 20.11
N ALA A 425 9.44 1.84 19.16
CA ALA A 425 9.70 2.42 17.86
C ALA A 425 9.35 3.91 17.80
N ALA A 426 10.18 4.68 17.11
CA ALA A 426 9.90 6.08 16.76
C ALA A 426 10.32 6.36 15.32
N VAL A 427 9.60 7.28 14.66
CA VAL A 427 9.92 7.74 13.31
C VAL A 427 10.00 9.27 13.27
N THR A 428 10.89 9.79 12.43
CA THR A 428 10.96 11.21 12.09
C THR A 428 10.55 11.36 10.64
N LEU A 429 9.60 12.26 10.40
CA LEU A 429 9.08 12.57 9.07
C LEU A 429 9.77 13.80 8.48
N ASP A 430 9.85 13.87 7.16
CA ASP A 430 10.22 15.08 6.44
C ASP A 430 9.01 16.04 6.28
N GLY A 431 9.20 17.15 5.57
CA GLY A 431 8.13 18.12 5.30
C GLY A 431 6.97 17.60 4.45
N ASN A 432 7.14 16.46 3.78
CA ASN A 432 6.11 15.80 2.98
C ASN A 432 5.40 14.67 3.74
N GLY A 433 5.79 14.41 4.99
CA GLY A 433 5.25 13.32 5.81
C GLY A 433 5.92 11.97 5.57
N VAL A 434 7.05 11.92 4.84
CA VAL A 434 7.80 10.69 4.56
C VAL A 434 8.72 10.35 5.73
N ALA A 435 8.67 9.12 6.22
CA ALA A 435 9.58 8.65 7.27
C ALA A 435 11.02 8.56 6.75
N ILE A 436 11.89 9.41 7.30
CA ILE A 436 13.30 9.53 6.92
C ILE A 436 14.26 9.01 7.98
N THR A 437 13.80 8.86 9.22
CA THR A 437 14.57 8.22 10.30
C THR A 437 13.66 7.29 11.08
N GLY A 438 14.18 6.11 11.43
CA GLY A 438 13.54 5.14 12.31
C GLY A 438 14.45 4.83 13.50
N THR A 439 13.87 4.64 14.68
CA THR A 439 14.59 4.22 15.88
C THR A 439 13.86 3.09 16.57
N ILE A 440 14.59 2.08 17.01
CA ILE A 440 14.13 1.01 17.90
C ILE A 440 14.92 1.11 19.22
N THR A 441 14.19 1.28 20.32
CA THR A 441 14.76 1.35 21.68
C THR A 441 14.40 0.10 22.46
N LEU A 442 15.39 -0.75 22.71
CA LEU A 442 15.25 -1.99 23.46
C LEU A 442 15.68 -1.80 24.91
N ALA A 443 14.91 -2.31 25.87
CA ALA A 443 15.24 -2.19 27.28
C ALA A 443 16.55 -2.93 27.62
N GLY A 444 17.53 -2.22 28.18
CA GLY A 444 18.81 -2.80 28.59
C GLY A 444 19.79 -3.11 27.45
N ALA A 445 19.51 -2.66 26.23
CA ALA A 445 20.39 -2.84 25.06
C ALA A 445 20.68 -1.50 24.37
N THR A 446 21.65 -1.50 23.45
CA THR A 446 21.97 -0.32 22.63
C THR A 446 20.81 0.02 21.70
N THR A 447 20.35 1.26 21.73
CA THR A 447 19.36 1.81 20.80
C THR A 447 19.86 1.69 19.36
N GLY A 448 19.05 1.07 18.49
CA GLY A 448 19.29 1.09 17.05
C GLY A 448 18.62 2.31 16.44
N THR A 449 19.40 3.29 15.99
CA THR A 449 18.89 4.46 15.26
C THR A 449 19.43 4.42 13.84
N GLY A 450 18.52 4.36 12.88
CA GLY A 450 18.82 4.44 11.47
C GLY A 450 18.17 5.67 10.86
N THR A 451 18.97 6.65 10.48
CA THR A 451 18.55 7.63 9.50
C THR A 451 18.67 6.96 8.15
N GLY A 452 17.53 6.71 7.49
CA GLY A 452 17.55 6.33 6.09
C GLY A 452 18.35 7.41 5.42
N THR A 453 19.40 7.07 4.67
CA THR A 453 20.39 8.02 4.15
C THR A 453 19.81 9.04 3.19
N GLY A 454 18.48 9.15 3.08
CA GLY A 454 17.84 10.07 2.18
C GLY A 454 18.43 9.88 0.80
N THR A 455 18.65 8.63 0.41
CA THR A 455 18.71 8.34 -1.01
C THR A 455 17.27 8.47 -1.54
N THR A 456 16.77 9.71 -1.56
CA THR A 456 16.18 10.27 -2.77
C THR A 456 17.22 10.43 -3.87
N THR A 457 18.39 9.78 -3.78
CA THR A 457 18.83 9.05 -4.95
C THR A 457 17.79 7.95 -5.17
N THR A 458 16.79 8.23 -6.02
CA THR A 458 16.65 7.36 -7.18
C THR A 458 18.06 6.86 -7.51
N GLN A 459 18.38 5.59 -7.18
CA GLN A 459 19.75 5.10 -7.38
C GLN A 459 20.10 5.44 -8.84
N ALA A 460 21.21 6.12 -9.06
CA ALA A 460 21.42 6.71 -10.37
C ALA A 460 21.65 5.57 -11.38
N ALA A 461 20.78 5.46 -12.37
CA ALA A 461 21.10 4.67 -13.55
C ALA A 461 22.22 5.42 -14.29
N THR A 462 23.41 4.84 -14.26
CA THR A 462 24.61 5.39 -14.91
C THR A 462 24.95 4.56 -16.15
N GLY A 463 25.73 5.10 -17.07
CA GLY A 463 26.03 4.37 -18.29
C GLY A 463 26.40 5.25 -19.48
N SER A 464 26.37 4.64 -20.65
CA SER A 464 26.75 5.29 -21.91
C SER A 464 25.79 4.89 -23.01
N ALA A 465 25.38 5.87 -23.83
CA ALA A 465 24.54 5.66 -24.98
C ALA A 465 25.18 6.24 -26.24
N ASN A 466 24.97 5.58 -27.38
CA ASN A 466 25.34 6.09 -28.69
C ASN A 466 24.14 6.02 -29.64
N ILE A 467 24.07 6.98 -30.54
CA ILE A 467 23.07 7.05 -31.60
C ILE A 467 23.74 7.35 -32.93
N THR A 468 23.33 6.65 -33.99
CA THR A 468 23.81 6.88 -35.36
C THR A 468 22.61 7.00 -36.30
N LEU A 469 22.40 8.21 -36.83
CA LEU A 469 21.39 8.55 -37.82
C LEU A 469 21.84 8.13 -39.22
N ASP A 470 20.96 7.47 -39.95
CA ASP A 470 21.03 7.32 -41.40
C ASP A 470 19.97 8.26 -42.02
N PRO A 471 20.37 9.45 -42.51
CA PRO A 471 19.45 10.40 -43.11
C PRO A 471 18.75 9.87 -44.36
N ASN A 472 19.38 8.93 -45.08
CA ASN A 472 18.83 8.36 -46.32
C ASN A 472 17.75 7.33 -46.02
N ALA A 473 17.95 6.51 -44.98
CA ALA A 473 16.96 5.55 -44.51
C ALA A 473 15.87 6.19 -43.63
N GLY A 474 16.12 7.38 -43.08
CA GLY A 474 15.21 8.06 -42.16
C GLY A 474 15.05 7.30 -40.84
N ASN A 475 16.12 6.66 -40.37
CA ASN A 475 16.16 5.93 -39.10
C ASN A 475 17.47 6.21 -38.34
N ALA A 476 17.51 5.87 -37.06
CA ALA A 476 18.72 5.99 -36.25
C ALA A 476 18.92 4.74 -35.39
N ALA A 477 20.10 4.12 -35.49
CA ALA A 477 20.50 3.01 -34.64
C ALA A 477 20.91 3.51 -33.24
N LEU A 478 20.49 2.79 -32.21
CA LEU A 478 20.72 3.10 -30.80
C LEU A 478 21.50 1.96 -30.15
N SER A 479 22.49 2.33 -29.33
CA SER A 479 23.13 1.40 -28.38
C SER A 479 23.19 2.06 -27.01
N LEU A 480 22.89 1.30 -25.98
CA LEU A 480 22.89 1.79 -24.60
C LEU A 480 23.40 0.69 -23.67
N LYS A 481 24.23 1.11 -22.70
CA LYS A 481 24.59 0.32 -21.52
C LYS A 481 24.20 1.09 -20.27
N VAL A 482 23.49 0.44 -19.37
CA VAL A 482 23.03 0.99 -18.09
C VAL A 482 23.50 0.10 -16.94
N SER A 483 24.03 0.74 -15.92
CA SER A 483 24.28 0.19 -14.59
C SER A 483 23.31 0.84 -13.61
N TYR A 484 22.42 0.04 -13.04
CA TYR A 484 21.47 0.43 -12.01
C TYR A 484 21.66 -0.47 -10.77
N PRO A 485 22.59 -0.12 -9.87
CA PRO A 485 22.98 -0.98 -8.76
C PRO A 485 21.80 -1.37 -7.86
N ASN A 486 21.85 -2.58 -7.29
CA ASN A 486 20.83 -3.14 -6.38
C ASN A 486 19.41 -3.28 -6.96
N HIS A 487 19.27 -3.15 -8.28
CA HIS A 487 18.02 -3.37 -9.00
C HIS A 487 18.19 -4.60 -9.89
N ASN A 488 18.27 -5.79 -9.28
CA ASN A 488 18.53 -7.03 -10.00
C ASN A 488 17.23 -7.56 -10.64
N ASN A 489 17.26 -7.95 -11.92
CA ASN A 489 16.06 -8.38 -12.66
C ASN A 489 14.89 -7.38 -12.60
N ALA A 490 15.20 -6.09 -12.46
CA ALA A 490 14.23 -5.03 -12.32
C ALA A 490 13.93 -4.41 -13.70
N PRO A 491 12.66 -4.07 -13.98
CA PRO A 491 12.34 -3.32 -15.19
C PRO A 491 12.86 -1.89 -15.09
N VAL A 492 13.39 -1.35 -16.18
CA VAL A 492 13.69 0.06 -16.38
C VAL A 492 13.18 0.51 -17.74
N VAL A 493 12.72 1.76 -17.86
CA VAL A 493 12.25 2.35 -19.12
C VAL A 493 13.32 3.28 -19.65
N VAL A 494 13.86 2.95 -20.82
CA VAL A 494 14.78 3.80 -21.56
C VAL A 494 13.99 4.62 -22.55
N SER A 495 14.20 5.92 -22.58
CA SER A 495 13.57 6.81 -23.55
C SER A 495 14.53 7.84 -24.11
N ILE A 496 14.22 8.35 -25.30
CA ILE A 496 14.85 9.53 -25.88
C ILE A 496 13.77 10.59 -26.03
N VAL A 497 14.00 11.75 -25.43
CA VAL A 497 13.09 12.90 -25.45
C VAL A 497 13.80 14.06 -26.12
N ASP A 498 13.12 14.75 -27.01
CA ASP A 498 13.56 16.06 -27.49
C ASP A 498 13.19 17.12 -26.44
N SER A 499 14.18 17.63 -25.72
CA SER A 499 14.00 18.60 -24.64
C SER A 499 13.43 19.94 -25.11
N ALA A 500 13.54 20.26 -26.39
CA ALA A 500 13.00 21.50 -26.94
C ALA A 500 11.48 21.43 -27.15
N THR A 501 10.97 20.24 -27.48
CA THR A 501 9.55 20.02 -27.81
C THR A 501 8.82 19.16 -26.77
N ALA A 502 9.54 18.62 -25.79
CA ALA A 502 9.09 17.61 -24.84
C ALA A 502 8.52 16.34 -25.51
N LYS A 503 8.86 16.09 -26.78
CA LYS A 503 8.37 14.95 -27.53
C LYS A 503 9.25 13.72 -27.24
N THR A 504 8.64 12.64 -26.81
CA THR A 504 9.28 11.33 -26.74
C THR A 504 9.44 10.76 -28.15
N LEU A 505 10.68 10.49 -28.55
CA LEU A 505 11.05 9.94 -29.86
C LEU A 505 11.21 8.42 -29.82
N PHE A 506 11.57 7.89 -28.66
CA PHE A 506 11.78 6.48 -28.41
C PHE A 506 11.47 6.18 -26.95
N SER A 507 10.87 5.02 -26.67
CA SER A 507 10.67 4.51 -25.32
C SER A 507 10.60 2.98 -25.35
N GLN A 508 11.39 2.31 -24.53
CA GLN A 508 11.41 0.86 -24.43
C GLN A 508 11.75 0.44 -23.00
N GLN A 509 10.96 -0.49 -22.46
CA GLN A 509 11.31 -1.15 -21.21
C GLN A 509 12.32 -2.27 -21.46
N ILE A 510 13.37 -2.32 -20.64
CA ILE A 510 14.35 -3.40 -20.58
C ILE A 510 14.47 -3.86 -19.14
N ASN A 511 14.95 -5.09 -18.93
CA ASN A 511 15.23 -5.58 -17.59
C ASN A 511 16.73 -5.53 -17.34
N THR A 512 17.12 -5.14 -16.13
CA THR A 512 18.48 -5.36 -15.64
C THR A 512 18.73 -6.85 -15.41
N ASP A 513 19.99 -7.26 -15.43
CA ASP A 513 20.43 -8.60 -15.08
C ASP A 513 20.56 -8.77 -13.55
N ASN A 514 21.13 -9.91 -13.14
CA ASN A 514 21.39 -10.23 -11.73
C ASN A 514 22.40 -9.29 -11.04
N ASN A 515 23.04 -8.39 -11.77
CA ASN A 515 24.01 -7.42 -11.27
C ASN A 515 23.51 -5.96 -11.45
N GLY A 516 22.24 -5.78 -11.80
CA GLY A 516 21.69 -4.45 -12.06
C GLY A 516 22.15 -3.85 -13.38
N GLN A 517 22.65 -4.65 -14.34
CA GLN A 517 23.14 -4.16 -15.64
C GLN A 517 22.11 -4.42 -16.73
N ALA A 518 21.93 -3.47 -17.64
CA ALA A 518 21.09 -3.66 -18.82
C ALA A 518 21.78 -3.12 -20.07
N ALA A 519 21.56 -3.77 -21.20
CA ALA A 519 22.00 -3.30 -22.50
C ALA A 519 20.82 -3.27 -23.47
N LEU A 520 20.84 -2.31 -24.38
CA LEU A 520 19.83 -2.14 -25.40
C LEU A 520 20.49 -1.80 -26.72
N ASP A 521 20.20 -2.59 -27.75
CA ASP A 521 20.46 -2.27 -29.15
C ASP A 521 19.11 -2.18 -29.87
N SER A 522 18.82 -1.04 -30.49
CA SER A 522 17.51 -0.77 -31.09
C SER A 522 17.61 0.26 -32.22
N ALA A 523 16.47 0.66 -32.79
CA ALA A 523 16.42 1.69 -33.82
C ALA A 523 15.18 2.58 -33.69
N ILE A 524 15.35 3.88 -33.92
CA ILE A 524 14.26 4.85 -34.12
C ILE A 524 13.95 4.90 -35.62
N ASN A 525 12.70 4.68 -35.99
CA ASN A 525 12.23 4.86 -37.37
C ASN A 525 11.40 6.15 -37.49
N GLY A 526 11.19 6.64 -38.72
CA GLY A 526 10.32 7.80 -38.94
C GLY A 526 11.02 9.15 -38.76
N LEU A 527 12.33 9.20 -39.00
CA LEU A 527 13.16 10.39 -38.92
C LEU A 527 13.41 11.01 -40.31
N GLN A 528 12.48 10.85 -41.25
CA GLN A 528 12.63 11.40 -42.60
C GLN A 528 12.80 12.93 -42.56
N GLY A 529 13.76 13.44 -43.34
CA GLY A 529 14.06 14.87 -43.39
C GLY A 529 14.99 15.38 -42.29
N LEU A 530 15.36 14.54 -41.32
CA LEU A 530 16.39 14.87 -40.33
C LEU A 530 17.78 14.61 -40.93
N THR A 531 18.59 15.67 -41.07
CA THR A 531 19.93 15.59 -41.66
C THR A 531 21.06 15.51 -40.62
N ALA A 532 20.77 15.86 -39.38
CA ALA A 532 21.68 15.77 -38.24
C ALA A 532 20.91 15.53 -36.93
N ILE A 533 21.52 14.85 -35.97
CA ILE A 533 20.96 14.61 -34.64
C ILE A 533 20.98 15.93 -33.85
N PRO A 534 19.83 16.40 -33.33
CA PRO A 534 19.79 17.59 -32.48
C PRO A 534 20.46 17.36 -31.11
N ASN A 535 21.18 18.37 -30.62
CA ASN A 535 21.73 18.39 -29.24
C ASN A 535 20.64 18.56 -28.16
N THR A 536 19.38 18.75 -28.58
CA THR A 536 18.22 18.81 -27.68
C THR A 536 17.73 17.41 -27.30
N TRP A 537 18.25 16.35 -27.89
CA TRP A 537 17.87 14.99 -27.53
C TRP A 537 18.51 14.58 -26.20
N VAL A 538 17.71 13.95 -25.35
CA VAL A 538 18.11 13.52 -24.01
C VAL A 538 17.73 12.06 -23.83
N TYR A 539 18.70 11.24 -23.44
CA TYR A 539 18.43 9.89 -22.96
C TYR A 539 17.95 9.94 -21.51
N ASN A 540 16.87 9.23 -21.21
CA ASN A 540 16.35 9.04 -19.86
C ASN A 540 16.22 7.56 -19.57
N VAL A 541 16.59 7.17 -18.34
CA VAL A 541 16.28 5.87 -17.74
C VAL A 541 15.33 6.16 -16.59
N ALA A 542 14.15 5.52 -16.60
CA ALA A 542 13.14 5.65 -15.57
C ALA A 542 12.85 4.30 -14.91
N ASP A 543 12.46 4.31 -13.64
CA ASP A 543 12.11 3.10 -12.89
C ASP A 543 10.58 3.00 -12.75
N PRO A 544 9.94 2.01 -13.41
CA PRO A 544 8.50 1.74 -13.29
C PRO A 544 8.04 1.47 -11.86
N ASN A 545 8.89 0.86 -11.03
CA ASN A 545 8.56 0.58 -9.63
C ASN A 545 8.57 1.86 -8.79
N MET A 546 9.15 2.94 -9.32
CA MET A 546 9.13 4.28 -8.74
C MET A 546 8.22 5.22 -9.54
N ASN A 547 7.08 4.74 -10.04
CA ASN A 547 6.11 5.55 -10.80
C ASN A 547 6.74 6.24 -12.03
N ASN A 548 7.59 5.52 -12.77
CA ASN A 548 8.36 6.03 -13.91
C ASN A 548 9.24 7.26 -13.59
N THR A 549 9.73 7.37 -12.35
CA THR A 549 10.68 8.42 -11.99
C THR A 549 11.98 8.23 -12.80
N VAL A 550 12.46 9.30 -13.43
CA VAL A 550 13.74 9.28 -14.15
C VAL A 550 14.88 9.10 -13.13
N VAL A 551 15.53 7.95 -13.19
CA VAL A 551 16.66 7.52 -12.34
C VAL A 551 18.01 7.80 -12.99
N GLY A 552 18.07 8.05 -14.29
CA GLY A 552 19.29 8.44 -14.99
C GLY A 552 18.99 9.29 -16.22
N THR A 553 19.84 10.26 -16.53
CA THR A 553 19.68 11.12 -17.71
C THR A 553 21.02 11.48 -18.34
N GLY A 554 21.03 11.75 -19.64
CA GLY A 554 22.22 12.17 -20.36
C GLY A 554 21.87 12.91 -21.65
N ASN A 555 22.37 14.14 -21.79
CA ASN A 555 22.21 14.93 -23.00
C ASN A 555 23.03 14.31 -24.15
N VAL A 556 22.44 14.26 -25.34
CA VAL A 556 23.14 13.82 -26.54
C VAL A 556 24.05 14.94 -27.02
N VAL A 557 25.34 14.64 -27.11
CA VAL A 557 26.34 15.46 -27.79
C VAL A 557 26.48 14.91 -29.21
N SER A 558 25.95 15.64 -30.18
CA SER A 558 25.94 15.29 -31.60
C SER A 558 27.13 15.88 -32.36
N ASN A 559 27.66 15.10 -33.29
CA ASN A 559 28.61 15.51 -34.33
C ASN A 559 28.03 15.22 -35.72
N GLY A 560 26.83 15.74 -35.99
CA GLY A 560 26.12 15.52 -37.25
C GLY A 560 25.25 14.27 -37.21
N THR A 561 25.66 13.19 -37.89
CA THR A 561 24.88 11.94 -37.94
C THR A 561 25.16 11.00 -36.77
N THR A 562 26.17 11.27 -35.95
CA THR A 562 26.48 10.47 -34.75
C THR A 562 26.32 11.30 -33.50
N GLY A 563 25.81 10.71 -32.42
CA GLY A 563 25.74 11.34 -31.11
C GLY A 563 26.04 10.37 -29.98
N ALA A 564 26.55 10.89 -28.87
CA ALA A 564 26.83 10.13 -27.67
C ALA A 564 26.29 10.83 -26.42
N ALA A 565 25.90 10.05 -25.42
CA ALA A 565 25.48 10.55 -24.12
C ALA A 565 26.12 9.73 -23.00
N THR A 566 26.52 10.41 -21.93
CA THR A 566 26.89 9.76 -20.67
C THR A 566 25.74 9.92 -19.71
N LEU A 567 25.20 8.82 -19.20
CA LEU A 567 24.12 8.83 -18.23
C LEU A 567 24.69 9.08 -16.83
N ALA A 568 24.11 10.05 -16.16
CA ALA A 568 24.35 10.36 -14.76
C ALA A 568 23.03 10.47 -14.00
N ALA A 569 23.12 10.66 -12.69
CA ALA A 569 21.95 10.91 -11.86
C ALA A 569 21.09 12.03 -12.44
N ALA A 570 19.78 11.79 -12.54
CA ALA A 570 18.86 12.85 -12.92
C ALA A 570 18.90 13.96 -11.86
N PRO A 571 19.02 15.24 -12.27
CA PRO A 571 18.94 16.34 -11.31
C PRO A 571 17.57 16.31 -10.64
N ALA A 572 17.53 16.48 -9.32
CA ALA A 572 16.28 16.61 -8.59
C ALA A 572 15.46 17.73 -9.23
N ALA A 573 14.20 17.45 -9.58
CA ALA A 573 13.31 18.49 -10.05
C ALA A 573 13.28 19.63 -9.01
N PRO A 574 13.44 20.90 -9.40
CA PRO A 574 13.30 22.00 -8.46
C PRO A 574 11.91 21.92 -7.84
N ALA A 575 11.83 22.01 -6.50
CA ALA A 575 10.55 22.09 -5.82
C ALA A 575 9.74 23.26 -6.39
N ALA A 576 8.49 23.00 -6.78
CA ALA A 576 7.58 24.04 -7.22
C ALA A 576 7.45 25.08 -6.09
N GLY A 577 7.99 26.29 -6.31
CA GLY A 577 7.82 27.43 -5.41
C GLY A 577 9.08 27.92 -4.67
N THR A 578 10.29 27.40 -4.92
CA THR A 578 11.49 28.02 -4.32
C THR A 578 11.89 29.27 -5.09
N THR A 579 11.66 30.44 -4.51
CA THR A 579 12.43 31.64 -4.84
C THR A 579 13.87 31.42 -4.35
N PRO A 580 14.92 31.77 -5.12
CA PRO A 580 16.30 31.58 -4.69
C PRO A 580 16.59 32.36 -3.40
N VAL A 581 17.18 31.69 -2.42
CA VAL A 581 17.74 32.33 -1.21
C VAL A 581 18.97 33.15 -1.64
N ALA A 582 18.94 34.45 -1.39
CA ALA A 582 20.11 35.30 -1.58
C ALA A 582 21.21 34.93 -0.55
N GLY A 583 22.40 34.56 -1.03
CA GLY A 583 23.53 34.33 -0.12
C GLY A 583 24.76 33.57 -0.65
N THR A 584 24.74 33.00 -1.87
CA THR A 584 25.94 32.39 -2.45
C THR A 584 26.40 33.19 -3.66
N THR A 585 27.61 33.76 -3.55
CA THR A 585 28.32 34.48 -4.61
C THR A 585 28.30 33.69 -5.93
N PRO A 586 27.71 34.22 -7.02
CA PRO A 586 27.83 33.60 -8.34
C PRO A 586 29.22 33.81 -8.94
N ALA A 587 29.78 32.77 -9.55
CA ALA A 587 30.86 32.93 -10.52
C ALA A 587 30.38 33.81 -11.69
N ALA A 588 31.27 34.65 -12.20
CA ALA A 588 31.00 35.80 -13.07
C ALA A 588 30.14 35.48 -14.31
N GLY A 589 29.11 36.30 -14.56
CA GLY A 589 28.47 36.31 -15.89
C GLY A 589 27.04 36.83 -16.08
N THR A 590 26.31 37.37 -15.09
CA THR A 590 24.96 37.90 -15.34
C THR A 590 24.56 39.08 -14.44
N THR A 591 24.09 40.17 -15.06
CA THR A 591 23.63 41.43 -14.44
C THR A 591 22.23 41.28 -13.79
N PRO A 592 21.92 41.85 -12.60
CA PRO A 592 20.58 41.77 -12.00
C PRO A 592 19.72 43.04 -12.24
N VAL A 593 18.39 42.84 -12.37
CA VAL A 593 17.35 43.89 -12.41
C VAL A 593 16.66 44.00 -11.04
N ALA A 594 16.29 45.23 -10.66
CA ALA A 594 15.94 45.67 -9.30
C ALA A 594 14.48 45.43 -8.86
N GLY A 595 14.29 45.27 -7.54
CA GLY A 595 13.08 45.68 -6.81
C GLY A 595 12.48 44.67 -5.83
N THR A 596 12.61 44.89 -4.52
CA THR A 596 11.54 44.93 -3.47
C THR A 596 12.13 44.86 -2.05
N THR A 597 11.49 45.59 -1.13
CA THR A 597 11.88 45.86 0.28
C THR A 597 11.26 44.86 1.27
N PRO A 598 11.86 44.56 2.45
CA PRO A 598 11.36 43.55 3.40
C PRO A 598 10.57 44.12 4.60
N VAL A 599 9.67 43.31 5.19
CA VAL A 599 8.94 43.61 6.45
C VAL A 599 9.14 42.47 7.46
N ALA A 600 9.23 42.86 8.74
CA ALA A 600 9.74 42.13 9.90
C ALA A 600 8.77 41.14 10.59
N ALA A 601 9.36 40.23 11.38
CA ALA A 601 8.73 39.16 12.18
C ALA A 601 8.16 39.63 13.54
N PRO A 602 7.28 38.81 14.18
CA PRO A 602 7.08 38.91 15.63
C PRO A 602 7.17 37.59 16.41
N THR A 603 7.35 37.79 17.72
CA THR A 603 7.82 36.94 18.81
C THR A 603 6.73 36.20 19.63
N THR A 604 7.21 35.24 20.43
CA THR A 604 6.57 34.26 21.35
C THR A 604 5.85 34.81 22.60
N VAL A 605 4.76 34.16 23.07
CA VAL A 605 4.29 34.14 24.49
C VAL A 605 3.56 32.82 24.86
N THR A 606 3.63 32.48 26.15
CA THR A 606 3.42 31.25 26.94
C THR A 606 1.97 30.86 27.35
N SER A 607 1.77 29.57 27.74
CA SER A 607 0.53 28.96 28.30
C SER A 607 0.36 29.08 29.82
N PRO A 608 -0.86 28.83 30.35
CA PRO A 608 -1.03 28.06 31.59
C PRO A 608 -2.18 27.01 31.58
N ALA A 609 -2.14 26.14 32.61
CA ALA A 609 -2.83 24.85 32.84
C ALA A 609 -4.27 24.92 33.46
N PRO A 610 -5.01 23.79 33.63
CA PRO A 610 -6.49 23.72 33.70
C PRO A 610 -7.07 23.39 35.10
N PRO A 611 -8.42 23.31 35.25
CA PRO A 611 -9.00 22.42 36.26
C PRO A 611 -10.28 21.63 35.90
N ALA A 612 -10.29 20.39 36.41
CA ALA A 612 -11.32 19.64 37.15
C ALA A 612 -12.68 19.19 36.53
N SER A 613 -13.07 17.97 36.95
CA SER A 613 -14.13 17.07 36.47
C SER A 613 -15.34 17.00 37.44
N ALA A 614 -16.55 16.80 36.91
CA ALA A 614 -17.74 16.19 37.53
C ALA A 614 -18.89 16.24 36.50
N GLY A 615 -19.88 15.34 36.34
CA GLY A 615 -20.30 14.08 36.95
C GLY A 615 -21.60 13.66 36.22
N GLN A 616 -21.82 12.36 36.03
CA GLN A 616 -22.96 11.78 35.29
C GLN A 616 -24.29 11.81 36.08
N VAL A 617 -25.42 11.92 35.36
CA VAL A 617 -26.72 11.32 35.75
C VAL A 617 -27.52 10.93 34.48
N THR A 618 -28.05 9.70 34.45
CA THR A 618 -28.99 9.13 33.43
C THR A 618 -30.46 9.31 33.84
N PRO A 619 -31.46 9.32 32.91
CA PRO A 619 -32.31 8.11 32.75
C PRO A 619 -32.88 7.82 31.32
N ALA A 620 -33.62 6.70 31.26
CA ALA A 620 -34.05 5.83 30.15
C ALA A 620 -35.11 6.28 29.11
N ASN A 621 -35.17 5.47 28.02
CA ASN A 621 -36.28 5.05 27.13
C ASN A 621 -36.70 5.85 25.85
N ALA A 622 -36.23 5.33 24.68
CA ALA A 622 -36.80 5.15 23.30
C ALA A 622 -37.54 6.31 22.55
N PRO A 623 -37.73 6.29 21.19
CA PRO A 623 -37.21 5.45 20.09
C PRO A 623 -36.56 6.23 18.90
N TYR A 624 -35.94 5.49 17.98
CA TYR A 624 -35.61 5.79 16.55
C TYR A 624 -35.76 7.25 16.01
N ASN A 625 -34.62 7.92 15.73
CA ASN A 625 -34.21 8.42 14.40
C ASN A 625 -33.01 9.38 14.51
N LYS A 626 -32.17 9.36 13.45
CA LYS A 626 -30.97 10.21 13.20
C LYS A 626 -29.70 9.81 13.94
N VAL A 627 -28.94 8.91 13.33
CA VAL A 627 -27.52 8.72 13.64
C VAL A 627 -26.76 9.97 13.19
N SER A 628 -26.31 10.73 14.19
CA SER A 628 -25.30 11.77 14.08
C SER A 628 -24.03 11.19 13.45
N LYS A 629 -23.60 11.79 12.34
CA LYS A 629 -22.30 11.53 11.69
C LYS A 629 -21.18 11.88 12.66
N LYS A 630 -20.71 10.92 13.45
CA LYS A 630 -19.38 10.99 14.05
C LYS A 630 -18.39 10.60 12.96
N LYS A 631 -17.53 11.56 12.63
CA LYS A 631 -16.42 11.41 11.68
C LYS A 631 -15.54 10.26 12.16
N HIS A 632 -15.56 9.16 11.41
CA HIS A 632 -14.58 8.11 11.52
C HIS A 632 -13.32 8.60 10.82
N HIS A 633 -12.23 8.70 11.57
CA HIS A 633 -10.89 8.79 11.03
C HIS A 633 -10.36 7.36 10.94
N MET A 634 -10.04 6.90 9.74
CA MET A 634 -9.04 5.87 9.47
C MET A 634 -8.80 5.78 7.96
N TRP A 635 -7.54 5.50 7.64
CA TRP A 635 -6.96 5.35 6.33
C TRP A 635 -7.49 4.11 5.62
#